data_AF-A0A6J1WVZ1-F1
#
_entry.id   AF-A0A6J1WVZ1-F1
#
_cell.length_a   1.000
_cell.length_b   1.000
_cell.length_c   1.000
_cell.angle_alpha   90.00
_cell.angle_beta   90.00
_cell.angle_gamma   90.00
#
_symmetry.space_group_name_H-M   'P 1'
#
loop_
_entity.id
_entity.type
_entity.pdbx_description
1 polymer ?
#
loop_
_entity_poly.entity_id
_entity_poly.type
_entity_poly.pdbx_seq_one_letter_code
_entity_poly.pdbx_strand_id
1 'polypeptide(L)'
;MEKVFIVSGDVMEPGLGLSQEDRALLVNRVNIIFHVAASVRFDDSLAFAAGMNLGGTKKLIDFAKEVRDLSALIHVSTSYSNCNRNVIEE
;
A
#
# COMPACT_ATOMS: atom_id res chain seq x y z
N MET A 1 -20.04 -9.06 -13.10
CA MET A 1 -19.03 -8.22 -12.43
C MET A 1 -19.41 -7.97 -10.96
N GLU A 2 -19.89 -8.98 -10.21
CA GLU A 2 -20.36 -8.76 -8.82
C GLU A 2 -19.26 -8.91 -7.76
N LYS A 3 -18.04 -9.31 -8.15
CA LYS A 3 -16.91 -9.58 -7.25
C LYS A 3 -15.87 -8.45 -7.21
N VAL A 4 -16.01 -7.45 -8.07
CA VAL A 4 -15.02 -6.37 -8.23
C VAL A 4 -15.72 -5.04 -8.03
N PHE A 5 -15.21 -4.25 -7.10
CA PHE A 5 -15.63 -2.89 -6.84
C PHE A 5 -14.43 -1.98 -7.00
N ILE A 6 -14.55 -0.95 -7.83
CA ILE A 6 -13.45 -0.03 -8.13
C ILE A 6 -13.57 1.16 -7.17
N VAL A 7 -12.45 1.49 -6.54
CA VAL A 7 -12.30 2.67 -5.69
C VAL A 7 -11.19 3.54 -6.28
N SER A 8 -11.47 4.82 -6.48
CA SER A 8 -10.47 5.79 -6.93
C SER A 8 -9.52 6.14 -5.78
N GLY A 9 -8.22 6.19 -6.06
CA GLY A 9 -7.20 6.59 -5.09
C GLY A 9 -5.81 6.62 -5.69
N ASP A 10 -4.88 7.24 -4.95
CA ASP A 10 -3.46 7.31 -5.27
C ASP A 10 -2.64 7.22 -3.97
N VAL A 11 -1.70 6.27 -3.92
CA VAL A 11 -0.83 6.05 -2.74
C VAL A 11 0.12 7.22 -2.46
N MET A 12 0.37 8.07 -3.46
CA MET A 12 1.19 9.27 -3.30
C MET A 12 0.42 10.39 -2.59
N GLU A 13 -0.91 10.41 -2.69
CA GLU A 13 -1.77 11.44 -2.12
C GLU A 13 -2.02 11.25 -0.61
N PRO A 14 -2.31 12.34 0.12
CA PRO A 14 -2.78 12.26 1.50
C PRO A 14 -4.02 11.38 1.60
N GLY A 15 -4.10 10.55 2.65
CA GLY A 15 -5.25 9.65 2.85
C GLY A 15 -5.47 8.64 1.72
N LEU A 16 -4.42 8.33 0.93
CA LEU A 16 -4.46 7.46 -0.25
C LEU A 16 -5.35 8.02 -1.39
N GLY A 17 -5.64 9.32 -1.40
CA GLY A 17 -6.53 9.95 -2.38
C GLY A 17 -7.98 9.47 -2.30
N LEU A 18 -8.37 8.81 -1.21
CA LEU A 18 -9.71 8.28 -1.02
C LEU A 18 -10.70 9.39 -0.67
N SER A 19 -11.92 9.29 -1.21
CA SER A 19 -13.07 10.03 -0.69
C SER A 19 -13.37 9.60 0.76
N GLN A 20 -14.10 10.43 1.51
CA GLN A 20 -14.48 10.07 2.88
C GLN A 20 -15.42 8.86 2.88
N GLU A 21 -16.29 8.79 1.87
CA GLU A 21 -17.26 7.72 1.66
C GLU A 21 -16.56 6.39 1.38
N ASP A 22 -15.59 6.36 0.44
CA ASP A 22 -14.84 5.16 0.11
C ASP A 22 -13.95 4.71 1.27
N ARG A 23 -13.33 5.67 1.97
CA ARG A 23 -12.52 5.38 3.15
C ARG A 23 -13.36 4.71 4.24
N ALA A 24 -14.56 5.23 4.51
CA ALA A 24 -15.49 4.63 5.46
C ALA A 24 -15.95 3.25 4.99
N LEU A 25 -16.26 3.08 3.70
CA LEU A 25 -16.63 1.77 3.14
C LEU A 25 -15.52 0.74 3.39
N LEU A 26 -14.28 1.06 3.03
CA LEU A 26 -13.16 0.14 3.14
C LEU A 26 -12.83 -0.20 4.61
N VAL A 27 -12.80 0.80 5.50
CA VAL A 27 -12.59 0.61 6.96
C VAL A 27 -13.57 -0.39 7.57
N ASN A 28 -14.80 -0.45 7.06
CA ASN A 28 -15.87 -1.28 7.60
C ASN A 28 -16.07 -2.62 6.88
N ARG A 29 -15.48 -2.82 5.70
CA ARG A 29 -15.77 -3.97 4.84
C ARG A 29 -14.54 -4.80 4.46
N VAL A 30 -13.34 -4.26 4.61
CA VAL A 30 -12.10 -4.96 4.26
C VAL A 30 -11.61 -5.77 5.45
N ASN A 31 -11.16 -6.99 5.18
CA ASN A 31 -10.50 -7.85 6.16
C ASN A 31 -9.07 -8.19 5.75
N ILE A 32 -8.74 -8.14 4.47
CA ILE A 32 -7.42 -8.51 3.94
C ILE A 32 -6.98 -7.44 2.97
N ILE A 33 -5.77 -6.93 3.15
CA ILE A 33 -5.16 -5.93 2.27
C ILE A 33 -3.98 -6.55 1.54
N PHE A 34 -4.00 -6.52 0.21
CA PHE A 34 -2.85 -6.82 -0.63
C PHE A 34 -2.26 -5.51 -1.14
N HIS A 35 -1.05 -5.17 -0.68
CA HIS A 35 -0.33 -3.99 -1.15
C HIS A 35 0.62 -4.35 -2.26
N VAL A 36 0.22 -4.05 -3.49
CA VAL A 36 0.99 -4.34 -4.72
C VAL A 36 1.40 -3.05 -5.45
N ALA A 37 0.93 -1.88 -4.99
CA ALA A 37 1.20 -0.62 -5.66
C ALA A 37 2.65 -0.16 -5.38
N ALA A 38 3.44 -0.07 -6.45
CA ALA A 38 4.82 0.41 -6.45
C ALA A 38 5.22 0.86 -7.85
N SER A 39 6.19 1.76 -7.95
CA SER A 39 6.98 1.90 -9.18
C SER A 39 8.05 0.82 -9.21
N VAL A 40 8.14 0.13 -10.35
CA VAL A 40 9.18 -0.86 -10.66
C VAL A 40 10.22 -0.32 -11.66
N ARG A 41 10.19 0.99 -11.91
CA ARG A 41 11.09 1.64 -12.87
C ARG A 41 12.46 1.88 -12.25
N PHE A 42 13.50 1.46 -12.96
CA PHE A 42 14.89 1.63 -12.52
C PHE A 42 15.45 3.02 -12.84
N ASP A 43 14.77 3.79 -13.68
CA ASP A 43 15.14 5.14 -14.09
C ASP A 43 14.40 6.24 -13.31
N ASP A 44 13.58 5.87 -12.32
CA ASP A 44 12.99 6.84 -11.40
C ASP A 44 14.06 7.45 -10.47
N SER A 45 13.92 8.74 -10.18
CA SER A 45 14.75 9.36 -9.14
C SER A 45 14.50 8.70 -7.78
N LEU A 46 15.54 8.63 -6.93
CA LEU A 46 15.41 8.08 -5.58
C LEU A 46 14.30 8.77 -4.78
N ALA A 47 14.16 10.09 -4.91
CA ALA A 47 13.12 10.85 -4.21
C ALA A 47 11.70 10.41 -4.64
N PHE A 48 11.48 10.20 -5.93
CA PHE A 48 10.21 9.72 -6.45
C PHE A 48 9.94 8.27 -6.00
N ALA A 49 10.89 7.37 -6.19
CA ALA A 49 10.77 5.97 -5.80
C ALA A 49 10.54 5.83 -4.28
N ALA A 50 11.22 6.62 -3.46
CA ALA A 50 11.00 6.67 -2.02
C ALA A 50 9.61 7.22 -1.68
N GLY A 51 9.15 8.27 -2.36
CA GLY A 51 7.81 8.81 -2.16
C GLY A 51 6.70 7.79 -2.46
N MET A 52 6.81 7.09 -3.60
CA MET A 52 5.83 6.11 -4.03
C MET A 52 5.93 4.81 -3.23
N ASN A 53 7.09 4.16 -3.20
CA ASN A 53 7.23 2.80 -2.69
C ASN A 53 7.34 2.76 -1.16
N LEU A 54 8.10 3.67 -0.55
CA LEU A 54 8.22 3.75 0.91
C LEU A 54 7.10 4.59 1.52
N GLY A 55 6.92 5.80 1.01
CA GLY A 55 5.90 6.74 1.49
C GLY A 55 4.48 6.21 1.29
N GLY A 56 4.16 5.68 0.10
CA GLY A 56 2.86 5.07 -0.18
C GLY A 56 2.56 3.86 0.71
N THR A 57 3.56 2.98 0.91
CA THR A 57 3.43 1.84 1.85
C THR A 57 3.16 2.31 3.28
N LYS A 58 3.85 3.35 3.75
CA LYS A 58 3.59 3.93 5.08
C LYS A 58 2.16 4.44 5.19
N LYS A 59 1.67 5.22 4.22
CA LYS A 59 0.29 5.73 4.24
C LYS A 59 -0.73 4.60 4.25
N LEU A 60 -0.48 3.52 3.51
CA LEU A 60 -1.35 2.35 3.50
C LEU A 60 -1.36 1.63 4.85
N ILE A 61 -0.20 1.45 5.48
CA ILE A 61 -0.11 0.86 6.82
C ILE A 61 -0.86 1.72 7.83
N ASP A 62 -0.77 3.05 7.73
CA ASP A 62 -1.51 3.95 8.61
C ASP A 62 -3.03 3.84 8.39
N PHE A 63 -3.50 3.74 7.15
CA PHE A 63 -4.90 3.41 6.83
C PHE A 63 -5.32 2.02 7.36
N ALA A 64 -4.47 1.01 7.21
CA ALA A 64 -4.77 -0.36 7.62
C ALA A 64 -5.06 -0.48 9.13
N LYS A 65 -4.42 0.37 9.95
CA LYS A 65 -4.68 0.44 11.40
C LYS A 65 -6.10 0.92 11.74
N GLU A 66 -6.78 1.56 10.81
CA GLU A 66 -8.15 2.04 11.00
C GLU A 66 -9.19 0.99 10.60
N VAL A 67 -8.80 -0.04 9.85
CA VAL A 67 -9.68 -1.12 9.41
C VAL A 67 -10.12 -1.96 10.60
N ARG A 68 -11.43 -2.12 10.78
CA ARG A 68 -12.01 -2.69 12.01
C ARG A 68 -11.66 -4.16 12.22
N ASP A 69 -11.77 -4.96 11.15
CA ASP A 69 -11.63 -6.42 11.21
C ASP A 69 -10.46 -6.89 10.33
N LEU A 70 -9.32 -6.21 10.44
CA LEU A 70 -8.11 -6.54 9.67
C LEU A 70 -7.54 -7.89 10.12
N SER A 71 -7.62 -8.88 9.23
CA SER A 71 -7.04 -10.21 9.39
C SER A 71 -5.60 -10.29 8.89
N ALA A 72 -5.28 -9.60 7.80
CA ALA A 72 -3.93 -9.60 7.23
C ALA A 72 -3.63 -8.37 6.36
N LEU A 73 -2.38 -7.93 6.40
CA LEU A 73 -1.79 -7.04 5.40
C LEU A 73 -0.63 -7.79 4.73
N ILE A 74 -0.76 -8.04 3.43
CA ILE A 74 0.21 -8.73 2.61
C ILE A 74 0.92 -7.68 1.77
N HIS A 75 2.19 -7.42 2.08
CA HIS A 75 3.05 -6.55 1.28
C HIS A 75 3.77 -7.37 0.21
N VAL A 76 3.58 -6.99 -1.05
CA VAL A 76 4.34 -7.59 -2.16
C VAL A 76 5.62 -6.78 -2.35
N SER A 77 6.74 -7.39 -1.96
CA SER A 77 8.08 -6.81 -2.13
C SER A 77 8.81 -7.40 -3.33
N THR A 78 10.13 -7.25 -3.38
CA THR A 78 11.00 -7.75 -4.44
C THR A 78 12.37 -8.16 -3.89
N SER A 79 13.01 -9.14 -4.54
CA SER A 79 14.38 -9.55 -4.24
C SER A 79 15.41 -8.46 -4.57
N TYR A 80 15.02 -7.41 -5.30
CA TYR A 80 15.82 -6.20 -5.54
C TYR A 80 15.80 -5.21 -4.35
N SER A 81 15.30 -5.62 -3.20
CA SER A 81 15.34 -4.81 -1.99
C SER A 81 16.80 -4.51 -1.60
N ASN A 82 17.11 -3.23 -1.37
CA ASN A 82 18.44 -2.83 -0.93
C ASN A 82 18.65 -3.31 0.49
N CYS A 83 19.24 -4.49 0.63
CA CYS A 83 19.58 -5.06 1.92
C CYS A 83 21.00 -4.68 2.30
N ASN A 84 21.15 -3.90 3.36
CA ASN A 84 22.45 -3.66 3.98
C ASN A 84 22.87 -4.79 4.94
N ARG A 85 22.10 -5.88 5.01
CA ARG A 85 22.36 -7.06 5.84
C ARG A 85 22.82 -8.21 4.96
N ASN A 86 23.83 -8.93 5.43
CA ASN A 86 24.35 -10.12 4.73
C ASN A 86 23.40 -11.33 4.83
N VAL A 87 22.48 -11.32 5.80
CA VAL A 87 21.47 -12.36 6.01
C VAL A 87 20.12 -11.69 6.27
N ILE A 88 19.08 -12.19 5.60
CA ILE A 88 17.69 -11.82 5.83
C ILE A 88 16.99 -13.06 6.38
N GLU A 89 16.34 -12.92 7.53
CA GLU A 89 15.43 -13.94 8.06
C GLU A 89 14.02 -13.59 7.55
N GLU A 90 13.40 -14.52 6.83
CA GLU A 90 12.01 -14.47 6.38
C GLU A 90 11.11 -15.34 7.25
#